data_AF-A0A2V0QW17-F1
#
_entry.id   AF-A0A2V0QW17-F1
#
_cell.length_a   1.000
_cell.length_b   1.000
_cell.length_c   1.000
_cell.angle_alpha   90.00
_cell.angle_beta   90.00
_cell.angle_gamma   90.00
#
_symmetry.space_group_name_H-M   'P 1'
#
loop_
_entity.id
_entity.type
_entity.pdbx_description
1 polymer ?
#
loop_
_entity_poly.entity_id
_entity_poly.type
_entity_poly.pdbx_seq_one_letter_code
_entity_poly.pdbx_strand_id
1 'polypeptide(L)'
;MKAVIPKSQRLIPNTPAKLQGSFNTGAQSWSGVDAIAELLRRVELTLDPVERAMQAQRAIGGLMALVAVGAPGIGSVFTHRDFFSRLSTLTGSTPDELVIAAGAAI
;
A
#
# COMPACT_ATOMS: atom_id res chain seq x y z
N MET A 1 -6.91 22.82 -20.58
CA MET A 1 -5.59 23.32 -21.05
C MET A 1 -4.55 22.24 -20.76
N LYS A 2 -3.80 21.76 -21.75
CA LYS A 2 -2.77 20.72 -21.56
C LYS A 2 -1.47 21.41 -21.12
N ALA A 3 -0.91 21.01 -19.98
CA ALA A 3 0.39 21.49 -19.53
C ALA A 3 1.47 21.04 -20.53
N VAL A 4 2.18 21.99 -21.14
CA VAL A 4 3.32 21.71 -22.01
C VAL A 4 4.53 21.48 -21.12
N ILE A 5 4.93 20.23 -20.95
CA ILE A 5 6.13 19.87 -20.18
C ILE A 5 7.36 20.23 -21.03
N PRO A 6 8.28 21.09 -20.56
CA PRO A 6 9.48 21.45 -21.31
C PRO A 6 10.35 20.22 -21.55
N LYS A 7 10.76 20.02 -22.80
CA LYS A 7 11.64 18.91 -23.19
C LYS A 7 13.03 19.13 -22.57
N SER A 8 13.43 18.27 -21.63
CA SER A 8 14.74 18.36 -20.99
C SER A 8 15.85 18.21 -22.03
N GLN A 9 16.85 19.10 -21.99
CA GLN A 9 18.06 19.01 -22.82
C GLN A 9 19.06 17.95 -22.31
N ARG A 10 18.76 17.24 -21.21
CA ARG A 10 19.62 16.16 -20.73
C ARG A 10 19.65 15.02 -21.75
N LEU A 11 20.86 14.68 -22.19
CA LEU A 11 21.14 13.45 -22.93
C LEU A 11 20.59 12.27 -22.13
N ILE A 12 19.62 11.55 -22.69
CA ILE A 12 19.13 10.29 -22.13
C ILE A 12 20.31 9.31 -22.24
N PRO A 13 20.85 8.80 -21.12
CA PRO A 13 21.93 7.84 -21.17
C PRO A 13 21.48 6.63 -22.01
N ASN A 14 22.31 6.18 -22.95
CA ASN A 14 22.01 5.02 -23.81
C ASN A 14 22.19 3.68 -23.04
N THR A 15 22.53 3.76 -21.76
CA THR A 15 22.49 2.65 -20.80
C THR A 15 21.10 2.62 -20.18
N PRO A 16 20.43 1.45 -20.10
CA PRO A 16 19.21 1.34 -19.29
C PRO A 16 19.55 1.91 -17.92
N ALA A 17 18.73 2.85 -17.43
CA ALA A 17 18.86 3.31 -16.06
C ALA A 17 18.71 2.07 -15.18
N LYS A 18 19.83 1.47 -14.77
CA LYS A 18 19.82 0.54 -13.65
C LYS A 18 19.21 1.38 -12.55
N LEU A 19 18.03 1.00 -12.08
CA LEU A 19 17.44 1.53 -10.86
C LEU A 19 18.38 1.09 -9.73
N GLN A 20 19.54 1.74 -9.63
CA GLN A 20 20.53 1.57 -8.58
C GLN A 20 20.03 2.39 -7.41
N GLY A 21 19.10 1.78 -6.71
CA GLY A 21 18.41 2.31 -5.55
C GLY A 21 17.34 1.30 -5.20
N SER A 22 17.47 0.67 -4.04
CA SER A 22 16.34 -0.07 -3.49
C SER A 22 15.27 0.97 -3.14
N PHE A 23 14.08 0.89 -3.75
CA PHE A 23 12.92 1.67 -3.29
C PHE A 23 12.65 1.45 -1.78
N ASN A 24 13.26 0.42 -1.17
CA ASN A 24 13.13 0.07 0.23
C ASN A 24 14.07 0.85 1.17
N THR A 25 14.96 1.75 0.70
CA THR A 25 15.75 2.57 1.65
C THR A 25 14.86 3.47 2.51
N GLY A 26 13.73 3.94 1.98
CA GLY A 26 12.70 4.62 2.77
C GLY A 26 11.92 3.68 3.71
N ALA A 27 11.85 2.38 3.41
CA ALA A 27 11.24 1.38 4.28
C ALA A 27 12.15 0.96 5.45
N GLN A 28 13.44 1.33 5.43
CA GLN A 28 14.35 1.10 6.56
C GLN A 28 14.14 2.08 7.72
N SER A 29 13.50 3.24 7.48
CA SER A 29 13.26 4.25 8.52
C SER A 29 11.88 4.13 9.20
N TRP A 30 10.96 3.37 8.62
CA TRP A 30 9.62 3.17 9.16
C TRP A 30 9.49 1.78 9.78
N SER A 31 8.92 1.71 10.99
CA SER A 31 8.53 0.41 11.53
C SER A 31 7.35 -0.13 10.71
N GLY A 32 7.22 -1.45 10.63
CA GLY A 32 6.06 -2.06 9.97
C GLY A 32 4.73 -1.63 10.59
N VAL A 33 4.73 -1.28 11.89
CA VAL A 33 3.57 -0.75 12.61
C VAL A 33 3.18 0.64 12.12
N ASP A 34 4.16 1.53 11.89
CA ASP A 34 3.92 2.87 11.35
C ASP A 34 3.35 2.79 9.92
N ALA A 35 3.86 1.85 9.12
CA ALA A 35 3.34 1.59 7.79
C ALA A 35 1.88 1.10 7.84
N ILE A 36 1.55 0.17 8.74
CA ILE A 36 0.16 -0.29 8.94
C ILE A 36 -0.75 0.88 9.36
N ALA A 37 -0.32 1.70 10.31
CA ALA A 37 -1.11 2.83 10.80
C ALA A 37 -1.39 3.83 9.67
N GLU A 38 -0.39 4.15 8.85
CA GLU A 38 -0.57 5.03 7.70
C GLU A 38 -1.49 4.45 6.62
N LEU A 39 -1.41 3.14 6.35
CA LEU A 39 -2.30 2.48 5.41
C LEU A 39 -3.76 2.60 5.87
N LEU A 40 -4.04 2.34 7.16
CA LEU A 40 -5.37 2.48 7.74
C LEU A 40 -5.85 3.94 7.75
N ARG A 41 -4.98 4.89 8.12
CA ARG A 41 -5.29 6.33 8.13
C ARG A 41 -5.74 6.83 6.76
N ARG A 42 -5.12 6.35 5.68
CA ARG A 42 -5.52 6.73 4.32
C ARG A 42 -6.93 6.23 3.97
N VAL A 43 -7.31 5.03 4.43
CA VAL A 43 -8.66 4.51 4.23
C VAL A 43 -9.67 5.36 5.01
N GLU A 44 -9.36 5.67 6.27
CA GLU A 44 -10.19 6.50 7.14
C GLU A 44 -10.45 7.90 6.55
N LEU A 45 -9.41 8.55 6.02
CA LEU A 45 -9.50 9.89 5.42
C LEU A 45 -10.20 9.92 4.06
N THR A 46 -10.44 8.77 3.43
CA THR A 46 -11.12 8.70 2.14
C THR A 46 -12.63 8.79 2.38
N LEU A 47 -13.27 9.87 1.95
CA LEU A 47 -14.69 10.14 2.24
C LEU A 47 -15.64 9.44 1.27
N ASP A 48 -15.29 9.37 -0.01
CA ASP A 48 -16.11 8.71 -1.01
C ASP A 48 -16.11 7.18 -0.78
N PRO A 49 -17.27 6.52 -0.72
CA PRO A 49 -17.35 5.08 -0.45
C PRO A 49 -16.65 4.20 -1.48
N VAL A 50 -16.72 4.57 -2.76
CA VAL A 50 -16.10 3.79 -3.85
C VAL A 50 -14.58 3.95 -3.79
N GLU A 51 -14.10 5.18 -3.60
CA GLU A 51 -12.68 5.44 -3.39
C GLU A 51 -12.15 4.77 -2.12
N ARG A 52 -12.96 4.73 -1.05
CA ARG A 52 -12.60 4.08 0.21
C ARG A 52 -12.42 2.58 0.01
N ALA A 53 -13.31 1.92 -0.72
CA ALA A 53 -13.16 0.51 -1.07
C ALA A 53 -11.88 0.24 -1.88
N MET A 54 -11.58 1.08 -2.87
CA MET A 54 -10.31 1.00 -3.61
C MET A 54 -9.10 1.23 -2.71
N GLN A 55 -9.19 2.17 -1.78
CA GLN A 55 -8.12 2.47 -0.84
C GLN A 55 -7.89 1.33 0.15
N ALA A 56 -8.96 0.64 0.55
CA ALA A 56 -8.87 -0.56 1.38
C ALA A 56 -8.16 -1.70 0.66
N GLN A 57 -8.45 -1.94 -0.63
CA GLN A 57 -7.71 -2.90 -1.45
C GLN A 57 -6.21 -2.56 -1.52
N ARG A 58 -5.86 -1.29 -1.69
CA ARG A 58 -4.46 -0.83 -1.68
C ARG A 58 -3.80 -1.05 -0.31
N ALA A 59 -4.54 -0.85 0.78
CA ALA A 59 -4.06 -1.11 2.13
C ALA A 59 -3.74 -2.60 2.34
N ILE A 60 -4.60 -3.49 1.85
CA ILE A 60 -4.36 -4.95 1.85
C ILE A 60 -3.11 -5.28 1.03
N GLY A 61 -2.99 -4.75 -0.18
CA GLY A 61 -1.79 -4.94 -1.00
C GLY A 61 -0.51 -4.44 -0.32
N GLY A 62 -0.57 -3.29 0.37
CA GLY A 62 0.53 -2.74 1.15
C GLY A 62 0.95 -3.64 2.31
N LEU A 63 -0.02 -4.20 3.05
CA LEU A 63 0.24 -5.19 4.10
C LEU A 63 0.94 -6.43 3.52
N MET A 64 0.44 -6.98 2.40
CA MET A 64 1.05 -8.15 1.77
C MET A 64 2.47 -7.88 1.28
N ALA A 65 2.75 -6.67 0.79
CA ALA A 65 4.10 -6.26 0.42
C ALA A 65 5.05 -6.23 1.64
N LEU A 66 4.58 -5.73 2.80
CA LEU A 66 5.35 -5.75 4.04
C LEU A 66 5.65 -7.18 4.51
N VAL A 67 4.70 -8.10 4.38
CA VAL A 67 4.92 -9.54 4.63
C VAL A 67 5.98 -10.09 3.69
N ALA A 68 5.88 -9.81 2.39
CA ALA A 68 6.78 -10.34 1.37
C ALA A 68 8.23 -9.88 1.56
N VAL A 69 8.46 -8.66 2.05
CA VAL A 69 9.82 -8.15 2.36
C VAL A 69 10.31 -8.55 3.75
N GLY A 70 9.54 -9.34 4.50
CA GLY A 70 9.93 -9.81 5.84
C GLY A 70 9.98 -8.71 6.89
N ALA A 71 9.11 -7.70 6.79
CA ALA A 71 9.06 -6.60 7.75
C ALA A 71 8.81 -7.16 9.18
N PRO A 72 9.65 -6.80 10.17
CA PRO A 72 9.55 -7.34 11.53
C PRO A 72 8.15 -7.18 12.13
N GLY A 73 7.60 -8.27 12.69
CA GLY A 73 6.29 -8.27 13.36
C GLY A 73 5.07 -8.32 12.43
N ILE A 74 5.24 -8.16 11.12
CA ILE A 74 4.12 -8.09 10.17
C ILE A 74 3.55 -9.48 9.84
N GLY A 75 4.39 -10.51 9.72
CA GLY A 75 3.95 -11.88 9.44
C GLY A 75 3.15 -12.57 10.56
N SER A 76 2.89 -11.89 11.68
CA SER A 76 2.11 -12.44 12.79
C SER A 76 0.62 -12.50 12.46
N VAL A 77 -0.02 -13.62 12.76
CA VAL A 77 -1.47 -13.81 12.62
C VAL A 77 -2.25 -12.75 13.41
N PHE A 78 -1.74 -12.31 14.56
CA PHE A 78 -2.38 -11.26 15.36
C PHE A 78 -2.37 -9.90 14.63
N THR A 79 -1.27 -9.57 13.97
CA THR A 79 -1.12 -8.32 13.20
C THR A 79 -2.11 -8.30 12.03
N HIS A 80 -2.23 -9.41 11.30
CA HIS A 80 -3.21 -9.52 10.22
C HIS A 80 -4.65 -9.42 10.74
N ARG A 81 -4.98 -10.12 11.83
CA ARG A 81 -6.33 -10.09 12.40
C ARG A 81 -6.73 -8.69 12.86
N ASP A 82 -5.85 -7.97 13.55
CA ASP A 82 -6.10 -6.59 13.98
C ASP A 82 -6.28 -5.66 12.77
N PHE A 83 -5.40 -5.78 11.75
CA PHE A 83 -5.51 -5.00 10.52
C PHE A 83 -6.85 -5.21 9.81
N PHE A 84 -7.22 -6.46 9.52
CA PHE A 84 -8.48 -6.76 8.83
C PHE A 84 -9.71 -6.39 9.66
N SER A 85 -9.66 -6.53 10.99
CA SER A 85 -10.74 -6.08 11.88
C SER A 85 -10.98 -4.58 11.77
N ARG A 86 -9.91 -3.77 11.81
CA ARG A 86 -10.03 -2.30 11.68
C ARG A 86 -10.47 -1.89 10.29
N LEU A 87 -9.94 -2.55 9.27
CA LEU A 87 -10.30 -2.28 7.89
C LEU A 87 -11.78 -2.56 7.62
N SER A 88 -12.31 -3.64 8.21
CA SER A 88 -13.74 -3.98 8.21
C SER A 88 -14.58 -2.87 8.84
N THR A 89 -14.18 -2.35 10.00
CA THR A 89 -14.87 -1.21 10.63
C THR A 89 -14.86 0.06 9.77
N LEU A 90 -13.74 0.37 9.11
CA LEU A 90 -13.62 1.59 8.29
C LEU A 90 -14.46 1.54 7.01
N THR A 91 -14.64 0.34 6.46
CA THR A 91 -15.29 0.12 5.16
C THR A 91 -16.74 -0.33 5.27
N GLY A 92 -17.15 -0.87 6.42
CA GLY A 92 -18.44 -1.54 6.58
C GLY A 92 -18.50 -2.92 5.90
N SER A 93 -17.39 -3.40 5.35
CA SER A 93 -17.27 -4.70 4.69
C SER A 93 -16.82 -5.78 5.67
N THR A 94 -17.17 -7.02 5.43
CA THR A 94 -16.62 -8.17 6.16
C THR A 94 -15.16 -8.45 5.73
N PRO A 95 -14.35 -9.12 6.57
CA PRO A 95 -13.02 -9.56 6.16
C PRO A 95 -13.02 -10.39 4.87
N ASP A 96 -14.01 -11.25 4.67
CA ASP A 96 -14.13 -12.07 3.46
C ASP A 96 -14.40 -11.22 2.22
N GLU A 97 -15.30 -10.24 2.32
CA GLU A 97 -15.56 -9.28 1.24
C GLU A 97 -14.30 -8.48 0.87
N LEU A 98 -13.50 -8.09 1.87
CA LEU A 98 -12.25 -7.37 1.67
C LEU A 98 -11.18 -8.22 0.97
N VAL A 99 -11.08 -9.51 1.33
CA VAL A 99 -10.15 -10.47 0.70
C VAL A 99 -10.56 -10.73 -0.76
N ILE A 100 -11.85 -10.98 -1.01
CA ILE A 100 -12.40 -11.17 -2.37
C ILE A 100 -12.16 -9.91 -3.21
N ALA A 101 -12.47 -8.73 -2.67
CA ALA A 101 -12.27 -7.46 -3.35
C ALA A 101 -10.78 -7.22 -3.68
N ALA A 102 -9.86 -7.65 -2.82
CA ALA A 102 -8.42 -7.52 -3.07
C ALA A 102 -7.90 -8.44 -4.19
N GLY A 103 -8.76 -9.28 -4.79
CA GLY A 103 -8.36 -10.25 -5.80
C GLY A 103 -7.53 -11.41 -5.24
N ALA A 104 -7.50 -11.56 -3.91
CA ALA A 104 -6.96 -12.73 -3.24
C ALA A 104 -8.02 -13.84 -3.30
N ALA A 105 -8.24 -14.39 -4.50
CA ALA A 105 -9.03 -15.59 -4.65
C ALA A 105 -8.28 -16.76 -3.98
N ILE A 106 -8.99 -17.50 -3.12
CA ILE A 106 -8.61 -18.82 -2.62
C ILE A 106 -8.89 -19.84 -3.73
#